data_AF-A0A4Z0PYB1-F1
#
_entry.id   AF-A0A4Z0PYB1-F1
#
_cell.length_a   1.000
_cell.length_b   1.000
_cell.length_c   1.000
_cell.angle_alpha   90.00
_cell.angle_beta   90.00
_cell.angle_gamma   90.00
#
_symmetry.space_group_name_H-M   'P 1'
#
loop_
_entity.id
_entity.type
_entity.pdbx_description
1 polymer ?
#
loop_
_entity_poly.entity_id
_entity_poly.type
_entity_poly.pdbx_seq_one_letter_code
_entity_poly.pdbx_strand_id
1 'polypeptide(L)'
;MLRLVRPLVVFDLETTGTDTVNDRIVEISILKIFPDGTRETKTRRLHPGRPIPAGATAVHGISDADVAAEPTFKQIAKGLLAYLSGCDLCTFNGKRFDVPLLAEEFALVGLDFPSWDTSVIDVSDIYRILNPRTLAAAVTQYLGRDHTQAHTAEADTAATFELLEALAHGPLAQFLQTNDQVCADELFCPSGLSDFGDGVHHGHSRAIRIDPAAKMIRNPEGIIVWNFGKHFGQPVTQSDPGYINWIMGKDFAQTTKLTVRKVMDRLLV
;
A
#
# COMPACT_ATOMS: atom_id res chain seq x y z
N MET A 1 1.51 -30.55 -5.52
CA MET A 1 2.78 -29.91 -5.97
C MET A 1 2.50 -29.12 -7.24
N LEU A 2 3.01 -27.89 -7.36
CA LEU A 2 2.84 -27.06 -8.57
C LEU A 2 3.46 -27.79 -9.77
N ARG A 3 2.71 -27.93 -10.87
CA ARG A 3 3.23 -28.50 -12.13
C ARG A 3 3.73 -27.36 -12.99
N LEU A 4 5.05 -27.22 -13.13
CA LEU A 4 5.68 -26.16 -13.91
C LEU A 4 6.10 -26.69 -15.29
N VAL A 5 5.88 -25.91 -16.34
CA VAL A 5 6.35 -26.22 -17.71
C VAL A 5 7.71 -25.59 -17.98
N ARG A 6 8.03 -24.49 -17.31
CA ARG A 6 9.31 -23.79 -17.30
C ARG A 6 9.64 -23.33 -15.87
N PRO A 7 10.88 -22.94 -15.54
CA PRO A 7 11.20 -22.49 -14.18
C PRO A 7 10.36 -21.28 -13.75
N LEU A 8 10.01 -21.25 -12.47
CA LEU A 8 9.32 -20.13 -11.83
C LEU A 8 10.31 -19.39 -10.92
N VAL A 9 10.42 -18.07 -11.10
CA VAL A 9 11.18 -17.20 -10.21
C VAL A 9 10.21 -16.45 -9.31
N VAL A 10 10.25 -16.76 -8.01
CA VAL A 10 9.64 -15.94 -6.98
C VAL A 10 10.66 -14.90 -6.55
N PHE A 11 10.30 -13.62 -6.54
CA PHE A 11 11.21 -12.57 -6.10
C PHE A 11 10.51 -11.43 -5.37
N ASP A 12 11.32 -10.68 -4.63
CA ASP A 12 10.94 -9.54 -3.80
C ASP A 12 12.11 -8.54 -3.75
N LEU A 13 11.81 -7.24 -3.66
CA LEU A 13 12.78 -6.16 -3.70
C LEU A 13 12.68 -5.25 -2.48
N GLU A 14 13.85 -4.88 -1.94
CA GLU A 14 13.97 -3.72 -1.06
C GLU A 14 14.54 -2.54 -1.84
N THR A 15 14.02 -1.33 -1.59
CA THR A 15 14.18 -0.21 -2.51
C THR A 15 14.34 1.11 -1.78
N THR A 16 14.85 2.14 -2.46
CA THR A 16 15.00 3.48 -1.87
C THR A 16 13.68 4.23 -1.68
N GLY A 17 12.55 3.67 -2.14
CA GLY A 17 11.23 4.32 -2.12
C GLY A 17 10.24 3.62 -3.05
N THR A 18 9.07 4.20 -3.26
CA THR A 18 7.95 3.55 -3.98
C THR A 18 7.71 4.10 -5.40
N ASP A 19 8.61 4.93 -5.93
CA ASP A 19 8.53 5.45 -7.31
C ASP A 19 9.31 4.55 -8.28
N THR A 20 8.60 3.88 -9.19
CA THR A 20 9.19 2.93 -10.15
C THR A 20 10.19 3.53 -11.14
N VAL A 21 10.23 4.85 -11.30
CA VAL A 21 11.12 5.56 -12.24
C VAL A 21 12.34 6.11 -11.50
N ASN A 22 12.09 6.72 -10.33
CA ASN A 22 13.11 7.48 -9.61
C ASN A 22 13.86 6.62 -8.58
N ASP A 23 13.21 5.65 -7.96
CA ASP A 23 13.81 4.83 -6.91
C ASP A 23 14.62 3.65 -7.46
N ARG A 24 15.47 3.08 -6.60
CA ARG A 24 16.49 2.11 -6.96
C ARG A 24 16.45 0.90 -6.04
N ILE A 25 16.86 -0.25 -6.58
CA ILE A 25 16.91 -1.50 -5.83
C ILE A 25 18.11 -1.46 -4.86
N VAL A 26 17.84 -1.80 -3.59
CA VAL A 26 18.80 -1.93 -2.49
C VAL A 26 19.07 -3.40 -2.17
N GLU A 27 18.06 -4.27 -2.28
CA GLU A 27 18.22 -5.72 -2.15
C GLU A 27 17.29 -6.43 -3.12
N ILE A 28 17.74 -7.57 -3.66
CA ILE A 28 16.91 -8.48 -4.44
C ILE A 28 17.05 -9.90 -3.89
N SER A 29 15.93 -10.52 -3.58
CA SER A 29 15.86 -11.93 -3.16
C SER A 29 15.09 -12.74 -4.20
N ILE A 30 15.67 -13.85 -4.66
CA ILE A 30 15.12 -14.71 -5.70
C ILE A 30 15.11 -16.15 -5.23
N LEU A 31 13.95 -16.79 -5.28
CA LEU A 31 13.75 -18.23 -5.21
C LEU A 31 13.36 -18.75 -6.59
N LYS A 32 14.27 -19.49 -7.22
CA LYS A 32 14.02 -20.16 -8.51
C LYS A 32 13.59 -21.60 -8.26
N ILE A 33 12.49 -22.01 -8.89
CA ILE A 33 11.90 -23.34 -8.77
C ILE A 33 11.86 -23.96 -10.17
N PHE A 34 12.48 -25.13 -10.33
CA PHE A 34 12.56 -25.82 -11.61
C PHE A 34 11.39 -26.81 -11.80
N PRO A 35 11.09 -27.23 -13.05
CA PRO A 35 10.04 -28.21 -13.33
C PRO A 35 10.18 -29.57 -12.62
N ASP A 36 11.40 -29.98 -12.31
CA ASP A 36 11.69 -31.20 -11.53
C ASP A 36 11.49 -31.03 -10.02
N GLY A 37 11.15 -29.82 -9.57
CA GLY A 37 10.91 -29.47 -8.17
C GLY A 37 12.13 -29.01 -7.40
N THR A 38 13.33 -29.02 -8.01
CA THR A 38 14.54 -28.46 -7.39
C THR A 38 14.41 -26.95 -7.20
N ARG A 39 15.13 -26.41 -6.22
CA ARG A 39 15.02 -25.00 -5.79
C ARG A 39 16.38 -24.40 -5.54
N GLU A 40 16.55 -23.15 -5.95
CA GLU A 40 17.74 -22.35 -5.69
C GLU A 40 17.34 -20.97 -5.16
N THR A 41 17.93 -20.55 -4.04
CA THR A 41 17.72 -19.22 -3.47
C THR A 41 18.99 -18.39 -3.62
N LYS A 42 18.83 -17.14 -4.07
CA LYS A 42 19.90 -16.15 -4.13
C LYS A 42 19.38 -14.82 -3.60
N THR A 43 20.13 -14.21 -2.70
CA THR A 43 19.84 -12.87 -2.19
C THR A 43 21.09 -12.01 -2.36
N ARG A 44 20.90 -10.78 -2.81
CA ARG A 44 22.01 -9.84 -3.02
C ARG A 44 21.58 -8.43 -2.65
N ARG A 45 22.39 -7.78 -1.82
CA ARG A 45 22.35 -6.33 -1.64
C ARG A 45 23.06 -5.63 -2.77
N LEU A 46 22.60 -4.43 -3.08
CA LEU A 46 23.10 -3.60 -4.17
C LEU A 46 23.35 -2.20 -3.67
N HIS A 47 24.42 -1.59 -4.17
CA HIS A 47 24.63 -0.16 -3.99
C HIS A 47 23.69 0.60 -4.95
N PRO A 48 22.68 1.34 -4.46
CA PRO A 48 21.64 1.95 -5.31
C PRO A 48 22.13 3.17 -6.10
N GLY A 49 23.36 3.65 -5.82
CA GLY A 49 23.95 4.81 -6.50
C GLY A 49 23.40 6.16 -6.01
N ARG A 50 22.59 6.14 -4.95
CA ARG A 50 21.96 7.30 -4.32
C ARG A 50 21.78 7.07 -2.82
N PRO A 51 21.61 8.12 -2.00
CA PRO A 51 21.31 7.95 -0.57
C PRO A 51 19.98 7.21 -0.36
N ILE A 52 19.95 6.28 0.59
CA ILE A 52 18.73 5.59 1.03
C ILE A 52 17.97 6.51 2.00
N PRO A 53 16.73 6.92 1.70
CA PRO A 53 15.93 7.75 2.61
C PRO A 53 15.71 7.06 3.96
N ALA A 54 15.75 7.83 5.05
CA ALA A 54 15.55 7.29 6.40
C ALA A 54 14.23 6.53 6.59
N GLY A 55 13.17 6.93 5.87
CA GLY A 55 11.90 6.21 5.88
C GLY A 55 12.00 4.80 5.27
N ALA A 56 12.76 4.62 4.19
CA ALA A 56 13.02 3.31 3.60
C ALA A 56 13.88 2.44 4.54
N THR A 57 14.96 3.03 5.08
CA THR A 57 15.79 2.37 6.10
C THR A 57 14.98 1.92 7.32
N ALA A 58 14.00 2.71 7.77
CA ALA A 58 13.14 2.34 8.89
C ALA A 58 12.22 1.15 8.58
N VAL A 59 11.85 0.93 7.31
CA VAL A 59 11.00 -0.18 6.87
C VAL A 59 11.81 -1.47 6.74
N HIS A 60 12.90 -1.46 5.96
CA HIS A 60 13.63 -2.68 5.61
C HIS A 60 14.95 -2.86 6.38
N GLY A 61 15.38 -1.86 7.16
CA GLY A 61 16.55 -1.96 8.03
C GLY A 61 17.91 -1.92 7.32
N ILE A 62 17.98 -1.46 6.06
CA ILE A 62 19.22 -1.40 5.28
C ILE A 62 19.64 0.07 5.16
N SER A 63 20.84 0.39 5.65
CA SER A 63 21.42 1.73 5.60
C SER A 63 22.40 1.89 4.44
N ASP A 64 22.76 3.14 4.12
CA ASP A 64 23.82 3.43 3.13
C ASP A 64 25.15 2.73 3.48
N ALA A 65 25.46 2.59 4.77
CA ALA A 65 26.68 1.93 5.24
C ALA A 65 26.68 0.42 4.93
N ASP A 66 25.51 -0.23 4.97
CA ASP A 66 25.38 -1.67 4.73
C ASP A 66 25.62 -2.04 3.26
N VAL A 67 25.42 -1.11 2.33
CA VAL A 67 25.53 -1.34 0.88
C VAL A 67 26.67 -0.57 0.22
N ALA A 68 27.48 0.16 1.00
CA ALA A 68 28.56 1.00 0.49
C ALA A 68 29.58 0.24 -0.39
N ALA A 69 29.83 -1.04 -0.07
CA ALA A 69 30.77 -1.90 -0.78
C ALA A 69 30.10 -2.91 -1.73
N GLU A 70 28.76 -2.91 -1.81
CA GLU A 70 28.01 -3.85 -2.64
C GLU A 70 28.05 -3.45 -4.13
N PRO A 71 27.86 -4.39 -5.06
CA PRO A 71 27.83 -4.04 -6.48
C PRO A 71 26.59 -3.20 -6.81
N THR A 72 26.73 -2.31 -7.79
CA THR A 72 25.59 -1.65 -8.42
C THR A 72 24.78 -2.63 -9.27
N PHE A 73 23.51 -2.30 -9.54
CA PHE A 73 22.67 -3.10 -10.44
C PHE A 73 23.35 -3.37 -11.80
N LYS A 74 23.97 -2.33 -12.40
CA LYS A 74 24.72 -2.42 -13.66
C LYS A 74 25.79 -3.52 -13.67
N GLN A 75 26.46 -3.76 -12.54
CA GLN A 75 27.50 -4.77 -12.44
C GLN A 75 26.94 -6.19 -12.43
N ILE A 76 25.72 -6.40 -11.92
CA ILE A 76 25.09 -7.72 -11.86
C ILE A 76 24.10 -7.98 -13.00
N ALA A 77 23.65 -6.94 -13.71
CA ALA A 77 22.49 -6.98 -14.61
C ALA A 77 22.58 -8.11 -15.66
N LYS A 78 23.71 -8.26 -16.35
CA LYS A 78 23.86 -9.31 -17.37
C LYS A 78 23.70 -10.73 -16.81
N GLY A 79 24.27 -10.98 -15.62
CA GLY A 79 24.15 -12.27 -14.94
C GLY A 79 22.73 -12.51 -14.44
N LEU A 80 22.08 -11.48 -13.91
CA LEU A 80 20.70 -11.54 -13.47
C LEU A 80 19.75 -11.80 -14.65
N LEU A 81 19.90 -11.09 -15.76
CA LEU A 81 19.08 -11.29 -16.97
C LEU A 81 19.19 -12.73 -17.47
N ALA A 82 20.42 -13.26 -17.56
CA ALA A 82 20.63 -14.66 -17.95
C ALA A 82 19.98 -15.65 -16.97
N TYR A 83 19.98 -15.33 -15.68
CA TYR A 83 19.36 -16.16 -14.65
C TYR A 83 17.83 -16.14 -14.69
N LEU A 84 17.22 -15.00 -15.06
CA LEU A 84 15.76 -14.82 -15.20
C LEU A 84 15.22 -15.27 -16.56
N SER A 85 16.07 -15.31 -17.59
CA SER A 85 15.67 -15.68 -18.94
C SER A 85 15.01 -17.05 -19.00
N GLY A 86 13.89 -17.15 -19.73
CA GLY A 86 13.11 -18.39 -19.87
C GLY A 86 12.31 -18.79 -18.62
N CYS A 87 12.25 -17.94 -17.60
CA CYS A 87 11.44 -18.17 -16.41
C CYS A 87 10.11 -17.40 -16.48
N ASP A 88 9.09 -17.94 -15.84
CA ASP A 88 7.94 -17.15 -15.41
C ASP A 88 8.27 -16.46 -14.07
N LEU A 89 7.58 -15.36 -13.78
CA LEU A 89 7.80 -14.55 -12.58
C LEU A 89 6.64 -14.70 -11.60
N CYS A 90 6.96 -14.62 -10.32
CA CYS A 90 6.03 -14.68 -9.21
C CYS A 90 6.42 -13.66 -8.14
N THR A 91 5.45 -12.93 -7.61
CA THR A 91 5.64 -11.95 -6.53
C THR A 91 4.48 -12.02 -5.56
N PHE A 92 4.60 -11.36 -4.40
CA PHE A 92 3.45 -11.03 -3.55
C PHE A 92 3.27 -9.51 -3.56
N ASN A 93 2.23 -9.02 -4.21
CA ASN A 93 1.94 -7.58 -4.39
C ASN A 93 2.97 -6.79 -5.22
N GLY A 94 3.87 -7.48 -5.94
CA GLY A 94 4.94 -6.85 -6.72
C GLY A 94 4.69 -6.70 -8.22
N LYS A 95 3.58 -7.22 -8.76
CA LYS A 95 3.30 -7.14 -10.20
C LYS A 95 3.20 -5.70 -10.73
N ARG A 96 2.80 -4.76 -9.88
CA ARG A 96 2.66 -3.34 -10.23
C ARG A 96 3.80 -2.46 -9.71
N PHE A 97 4.73 -3.02 -8.94
CA PHE A 97 5.83 -2.28 -8.32
C PHE A 97 7.18 -2.94 -8.65
N ASP A 98 7.46 -4.10 -8.06
CA ASP A 98 8.72 -4.83 -8.24
C ASP A 98 9.05 -5.15 -9.69
N VAL A 99 8.06 -5.64 -10.45
CA VAL A 99 8.27 -6.00 -11.85
C VAL A 99 8.60 -4.77 -12.71
N PRO A 100 7.80 -3.67 -12.69
CA PRO A 100 8.17 -2.43 -13.37
C PRO A 100 9.51 -1.84 -12.92
N LEU A 101 9.80 -1.82 -11.61
CA LEU A 101 11.05 -1.27 -11.08
C LEU A 101 12.26 -2.08 -11.57
N LEU A 102 12.17 -3.42 -11.54
CA LEU A 102 13.23 -4.27 -12.05
C LEU A 102 13.42 -4.07 -13.56
N ALA A 103 12.33 -3.94 -14.32
CA ALA A 103 12.38 -3.64 -15.74
C ALA A 103 13.04 -2.27 -16.03
N GLU A 104 12.75 -1.25 -15.22
CA GLU A 104 13.38 0.07 -15.32
C GLU A 104 14.89 -0.01 -15.05
N GLU A 105 15.32 -0.74 -14.02
CA GLU A 105 16.75 -0.96 -13.72
C GLU A 105 17.50 -1.63 -14.88
N PHE A 106 16.86 -2.59 -15.56
CA PHE A 106 17.40 -3.17 -16.79
C PHE A 106 17.47 -2.16 -17.94
N ALA A 107 16.41 -1.38 -18.15
CA ALA A 107 16.36 -0.37 -19.20
C ALA A 107 17.44 0.71 -19.03
N LEU A 108 17.68 1.17 -17.80
CA LEU A 108 18.72 2.15 -17.45
C LEU A 108 20.14 1.69 -17.80
N VAL A 109 20.37 0.38 -17.87
CA VAL A 109 21.67 -0.20 -18.25
C VAL A 109 21.69 -0.73 -19.69
N GLY A 110 20.66 -0.43 -20.48
CA GLY A 110 20.55 -0.79 -21.90
C GLY A 110 20.28 -2.26 -22.12
N LEU A 111 19.57 -2.92 -21.20
CA LEU A 111 19.14 -4.30 -21.32
C LEU A 111 17.62 -4.37 -21.35
N ASP A 112 17.07 -5.23 -22.20
CA ASP A 112 15.64 -5.48 -22.22
C ASP A 112 15.26 -6.45 -21.10
N PHE A 113 14.18 -6.13 -20.38
CA PHE A 113 13.55 -7.05 -19.44
C PHE A 113 13.05 -8.30 -20.19
N PRO A 114 12.96 -9.49 -19.55
CA PRO A 114 12.49 -10.71 -20.20
C PRO A 114 11.18 -10.51 -21.00
N SER A 115 11.12 -11.17 -22.16
CA SER A 115 10.14 -10.94 -23.23
C SER A 115 8.68 -11.11 -22.83
N TRP A 116 7.77 -10.67 -23.71
CA TRP A 116 6.30 -10.79 -23.62
C TRP A 116 5.75 -12.19 -23.33
N ASP A 117 6.51 -13.25 -23.58
CA ASP A 117 6.15 -14.64 -23.22
C ASP A 117 6.29 -14.97 -21.73
N THR A 118 6.86 -14.07 -20.92
CA THR A 118 7.01 -14.23 -19.48
C THR A 118 5.68 -13.98 -18.79
N SER A 119 5.12 -15.01 -18.14
CA SER A 119 3.95 -14.83 -17.30
C SER A 119 4.34 -14.21 -15.97
N VAL A 120 3.56 -13.25 -15.49
CA VAL A 120 3.74 -12.65 -14.16
C VAL A 120 2.56 -13.03 -13.27
N ILE A 121 2.84 -13.87 -12.28
CA ILE A 121 1.91 -14.33 -11.26
C ILE A 121 2.04 -13.42 -10.05
N ASP A 122 0.93 -12.83 -9.59
CA ASP A 122 0.91 -12.15 -8.30
C ASP A 122 0.09 -12.97 -7.30
N VAL A 123 0.75 -13.45 -6.25
CA VAL A 123 0.12 -14.26 -5.20
C VAL A 123 -0.95 -13.46 -4.45
N SER A 124 -0.79 -12.12 -4.34
CA SER A 124 -1.80 -11.26 -3.72
C SER A 124 -3.09 -11.22 -4.55
N ASP A 125 -2.99 -11.28 -5.89
CA ASP A 125 -4.17 -11.38 -6.76
C ASP A 125 -4.90 -12.71 -6.55
N ILE A 126 -4.16 -13.82 -6.50
CA ILE A 126 -4.73 -15.14 -6.19
C ILE A 126 -5.39 -15.12 -4.81
N TYR A 127 -4.73 -14.55 -3.81
CA TYR A 127 -5.25 -14.46 -2.45
C TYR A 127 -6.57 -13.67 -2.41
N ARG A 128 -6.67 -12.54 -3.09
CA ARG A 128 -7.90 -11.73 -3.16
C ARG A 128 -9.03 -12.42 -3.91
N ILE A 129 -8.72 -13.23 -4.92
CA ILE A 129 -9.71 -14.05 -5.64
C ILE A 129 -10.30 -15.10 -4.68
N LEU A 130 -9.45 -15.76 -3.90
CA LEU A 130 -9.86 -16.80 -2.95
C LEU A 130 -10.50 -16.23 -1.67
N ASN A 131 -10.22 -14.97 -1.33
CA ASN A 131 -10.74 -14.28 -0.14
C ASN A 131 -11.46 -12.98 -0.54
N PRO A 132 -12.70 -13.06 -1.04
CA PRO A 132 -13.46 -11.88 -1.48
C PRO A 132 -13.71 -10.91 -0.32
N ARG A 133 -13.44 -9.63 -0.53
CA ARG A 133 -13.66 -8.56 0.46
C ARG A 133 -15.11 -8.02 0.41
N THR A 134 -16.08 -8.91 0.49
CA THR A 134 -17.52 -8.56 0.45
C THR A 134 -18.17 -8.85 1.80
N LEU A 135 -19.24 -8.12 2.14
CA LEU A 135 -20.01 -8.39 3.36
C LEU A 135 -20.52 -9.83 3.40
N ALA A 136 -21.02 -10.36 2.27
CA ALA A 136 -21.48 -11.74 2.19
C ALA A 136 -20.37 -12.76 2.51
N ALA A 137 -19.18 -12.58 1.94
CA ALA A 137 -18.04 -13.46 2.25
C ALA A 137 -17.62 -13.38 3.72
N ALA A 138 -17.62 -12.17 4.31
CA ALA A 138 -17.30 -11.99 5.72
C ALA A 138 -18.35 -12.63 6.64
N VAL A 139 -19.64 -12.49 6.32
CA VAL A 139 -20.75 -13.15 7.05
C VAL A 139 -20.61 -14.67 6.99
N THR A 140 -20.33 -15.25 5.82
CA THR A 140 -20.08 -16.69 5.71
C THR A 140 -18.87 -17.12 6.54
N GLN A 141 -17.77 -16.38 6.47
CA GLN A 141 -16.53 -16.73 7.15
C GLN A 141 -16.64 -16.63 8.68
N TYR A 142 -17.21 -15.55 9.20
CA TYR A 142 -17.17 -15.24 10.64
C TYR A 142 -18.46 -15.57 11.38
N LEU A 143 -19.60 -15.61 10.68
CA LEU A 143 -20.91 -15.93 11.28
C LEU A 143 -21.42 -17.33 10.90
N GLY A 144 -20.75 -18.03 9.98
CA GLY A 144 -21.07 -19.42 9.61
C GLY A 144 -22.42 -19.60 8.91
N ARG A 145 -22.96 -18.54 8.29
CA ARG A 145 -24.26 -18.52 7.61
C ARG A 145 -24.20 -17.76 6.29
N ASP A 146 -25.20 -17.95 5.43
CA ASP A 146 -25.35 -17.15 4.22
C ASP A 146 -25.92 -15.76 4.53
N HIS A 147 -25.52 -14.76 3.75
CA HIS A 147 -26.09 -13.41 3.81
C HIS A 147 -27.39 -13.32 3.00
N THR A 148 -28.46 -13.92 3.54
CA THR A 148 -29.79 -13.90 2.94
C THR A 148 -30.38 -12.49 2.96
N GLN A 149 -31.03 -12.05 1.87
CA GLN A 149 -31.51 -10.66 1.67
C GLN A 149 -30.41 -9.59 1.54
N ALA A 150 -29.23 -9.98 1.08
CA ALA A 150 -28.18 -9.05 0.66
C ALA A 150 -28.73 -7.92 -0.23
N HIS A 151 -28.18 -6.72 -0.08
CA HIS A 151 -28.56 -5.49 -0.81
C HIS A 151 -29.80 -4.77 -0.30
N THR A 152 -30.41 -5.20 0.81
CA THR A 152 -31.29 -4.33 1.58
C THR A 152 -30.49 -3.59 2.64
N ALA A 153 -30.73 -2.28 2.79
CA ALA A 153 -30.00 -1.45 3.74
C ALA A 153 -30.13 -1.98 5.18
N GLU A 154 -31.29 -2.50 5.54
CA GLU A 154 -31.55 -3.09 6.86
C GLU A 154 -30.74 -4.38 7.09
N ALA A 155 -30.80 -5.35 6.16
CA ALA A 155 -30.07 -6.60 6.31
C ALA A 155 -28.55 -6.37 6.30
N ASP A 156 -28.05 -5.48 5.44
CA ASP A 156 -26.62 -5.16 5.39
C ASP A 156 -26.17 -4.47 6.69
N THR A 157 -27.01 -3.61 7.28
CA THR A 157 -26.72 -2.94 8.57
C THR A 157 -26.68 -3.95 9.72
N ALA A 158 -27.68 -4.83 9.82
CA ALA A 158 -27.73 -5.85 10.86
C ALA A 158 -26.54 -6.82 10.76
N ALA A 159 -26.28 -7.34 9.56
CA ALA A 159 -25.15 -8.24 9.32
C ALA A 159 -23.79 -7.56 9.60
N THR A 160 -23.66 -6.27 9.30
CA THR A 160 -22.45 -5.50 9.64
C THR A 160 -22.23 -5.40 11.15
N PHE A 161 -23.30 -5.17 11.92
CA PHE A 161 -23.22 -5.12 13.38
C PHE A 161 -22.88 -6.49 13.99
N GLU A 162 -23.56 -7.56 13.57
CA GLU A 162 -23.25 -8.92 14.02
C GLU A 162 -21.80 -9.31 13.69
N LEU A 163 -21.31 -8.91 12.50
CA LEU A 163 -19.93 -9.12 12.10
C LEU A 163 -18.96 -8.34 13.01
N LEU A 164 -19.26 -7.09 13.36
CA LEU A 164 -18.46 -6.31 14.29
C LEU A 164 -18.35 -7.00 15.65
N GLU A 165 -19.46 -7.50 16.20
CA GLU A 165 -19.48 -8.23 17.47
C GLU A 165 -18.63 -9.51 17.38
N ALA A 166 -18.79 -10.30 16.32
CA ALA A 166 -18.03 -11.52 16.11
C ALA A 166 -16.51 -11.26 16.00
N LEU A 167 -16.11 -10.19 15.30
CA LEU A 167 -14.72 -9.78 15.20
C LEU A 167 -14.19 -9.31 16.56
N ALA A 168 -14.92 -8.43 17.23
CA ALA A 168 -14.55 -7.85 18.52
C ALA A 168 -14.37 -8.92 19.61
N HIS A 169 -15.20 -9.97 19.61
CA HIS A 169 -15.10 -11.08 20.58
C HIS A 169 -14.17 -12.22 20.14
N GLY A 170 -13.65 -12.19 18.91
CA GLY A 170 -12.78 -13.22 18.36
C GLY A 170 -11.44 -12.66 17.87
N PRO A 171 -11.21 -12.62 16.54
CA PRO A 171 -9.90 -12.32 15.97
C PRO A 171 -9.36 -10.94 16.35
N LEU A 172 -10.23 -9.93 16.52
CA LEU A 172 -9.77 -8.59 16.90
C LEU A 172 -9.32 -8.55 18.37
N ALA A 173 -10.06 -9.17 19.29
CA ALA A 173 -9.63 -9.26 20.69
C ALA A 173 -8.29 -9.98 20.81
N GLN A 174 -8.11 -11.08 20.07
CA GLN A 174 -6.83 -11.80 20.05
C GLN A 174 -5.70 -10.93 19.51
N PHE A 175 -5.93 -10.20 18.42
CA PHE A 175 -4.95 -9.28 17.85
C PHE A 175 -4.53 -8.20 18.85
N LEU A 176 -5.49 -7.56 19.53
CA LEU A 176 -5.21 -6.51 20.52
C LEU A 176 -4.43 -7.04 21.74
N GLN A 177 -4.65 -8.29 22.13
CA GLN A 177 -3.91 -8.91 23.23
C GLN A 177 -2.44 -9.21 22.88
N THR A 178 -2.12 -9.43 21.61
CA THR A 178 -0.78 -9.77 21.17
C THR A 178 0.00 -8.59 20.60
N ASN A 179 -0.63 -7.42 20.48
CA ASN A 179 -0.05 -6.22 19.87
C ASN A 179 -0.20 -5.02 20.81
N ASP A 180 0.71 -4.92 21.78
CA ASP A 180 0.73 -3.84 22.80
C ASP A 180 0.90 -2.42 22.20
N GLN A 181 1.22 -2.32 20.91
CA GLN A 181 1.34 -1.04 20.18
C GLN A 181 0.01 -0.53 19.61
N VAL A 182 -1.09 -1.28 19.75
CA VAL A 182 -2.40 -0.93 19.22
C VAL A 182 -3.40 -0.86 20.37
N CYS A 183 -3.79 0.34 20.77
CA CYS A 183 -4.84 0.48 21.77
C CYS A 183 -6.23 0.39 21.11
N ALA A 184 -7.21 -0.13 21.84
CA ALA A 184 -8.59 -0.21 21.34
C ALA A 184 -9.13 1.17 20.92
N ASP A 185 -8.72 2.24 21.61
CA ASP A 185 -9.10 3.62 21.30
C ASP A 185 -8.59 4.06 19.92
N GLU A 186 -7.43 3.58 19.47
CA GLU A 186 -6.91 3.82 18.11
C GLU A 186 -7.68 3.05 17.05
N LEU A 187 -8.34 1.95 17.38
CA LEU A 187 -9.08 1.14 16.41
C LEU A 187 -10.52 1.63 16.22
N PHE A 188 -11.16 2.11 17.29
CA PHE A 188 -12.54 2.62 17.28
C PHE A 188 -12.64 4.14 17.06
N CYS A 189 -11.51 4.85 16.98
CA CYS A 189 -11.50 6.27 16.62
C CYS A 189 -11.92 6.46 15.15
N PRO A 190 -12.70 7.50 14.80
CA PRO A 190 -13.06 7.83 13.41
C PRO A 190 -11.87 8.00 12.43
N SER A 191 -10.66 8.20 12.94
CA SER A 191 -9.41 8.24 12.16
C SER A 191 -8.59 6.94 12.20
N GLY A 192 -9.03 5.94 12.97
CA GLY A 192 -8.22 4.81 13.41
C GLY A 192 -8.01 3.68 12.42
N LEU A 193 -9.10 3.17 11.86
CA LEU A 193 -9.09 2.01 10.97
C LEU A 193 -8.56 2.28 9.56
N SER A 194 -8.53 3.55 9.11
CA SER A 194 -7.92 3.89 7.81
C SER A 194 -6.39 3.82 7.82
N ASP A 195 -5.77 3.80 8.99
CA ASP A 195 -4.34 4.03 9.16
C ASP A 195 -3.54 2.73 9.41
N PHE A 196 -4.21 1.60 9.65
CA PHE A 196 -3.58 0.30 9.89
C PHE A 196 -3.01 -0.35 8.61
N GLY A 197 -3.38 0.14 7.41
CA GLY A 197 -3.01 -0.47 6.13
C GLY A 197 -1.75 0.10 5.46
N ASP A 198 -1.29 1.28 5.87
CA ASP A 198 -0.32 2.08 5.08
C ASP A 198 1.10 2.09 5.67
N GLY A 199 1.38 1.32 6.72
CA GLY A 199 2.75 1.08 7.22
C GLY A 199 3.45 2.25 7.90
N VAL A 200 2.76 3.36 8.21
CA VAL A 200 3.38 4.56 8.82
C VAL A 200 3.07 4.67 10.32
N HIS A 201 3.54 3.73 11.14
CA HIS A 201 3.59 3.93 12.59
C HIS A 201 4.83 4.74 12.97
N HIS A 202 4.76 6.05 12.78
CA HIS A 202 5.65 6.99 13.46
C HIS A 202 4.79 7.97 14.24
N GLY A 203 4.82 7.87 15.57
CA GLY A 203 4.09 8.75 16.46
C GLY A 203 4.54 10.19 16.26
N HIS A 204 3.72 11.00 15.60
CA HIS A 204 3.64 12.47 15.68
C HIS A 204 2.24 12.87 15.17
N SER A 205 1.61 13.87 15.81
CA SER A 205 0.28 14.45 15.54
C SER A 205 -0.24 14.22 14.12
N ARG A 206 -1.20 13.30 13.94
CA ARG A 206 -1.74 12.95 12.62
C ARG A 206 -2.86 13.89 12.19
N ALA A 207 -3.00 14.07 10.88
CA ALA A 207 -3.94 15.02 10.33
C ALA A 207 -5.39 14.54 10.47
N ILE A 208 -6.25 15.38 11.05
CA ILE A 208 -7.64 15.03 11.40
C ILE A 208 -8.56 15.42 10.24
N ARG A 209 -9.40 14.49 9.72
CA ARG A 209 -10.40 14.81 8.69
C ARG A 209 -11.42 15.82 9.22
N ILE A 210 -11.69 16.88 8.45
CA ILE A 210 -12.60 17.97 8.85
C ILE A 210 -13.94 17.90 8.11
N ASP A 211 -13.98 17.25 6.95
CA ASP A 211 -15.21 16.92 6.24
C ASP A 211 -15.30 15.42 5.90
N PRO A 212 -16.52 14.86 5.79
CA PRO A 212 -16.70 13.44 5.48
C PRO A 212 -16.08 12.99 4.15
N ALA A 213 -15.98 13.88 3.17
CA ALA A 213 -15.37 13.58 1.87
C ALA A 213 -13.83 13.72 1.89
N ALA A 214 -13.24 14.01 3.05
CA ALA A 214 -11.80 14.16 3.29
C ALA A 214 -11.11 15.13 2.32
N LYS A 215 -11.80 16.20 1.93
CA LYS A 215 -11.26 17.29 1.10
C LYS A 215 -10.48 18.30 1.92
N MET A 216 -10.71 18.35 3.23
CA MET A 216 -9.98 19.17 4.18
C MET A 216 -9.54 18.33 5.39
N ILE A 217 -8.31 18.59 5.85
CA ILE A 217 -7.74 17.98 7.05
C ILE A 217 -7.15 19.08 7.94
N ARG A 218 -7.06 18.84 9.25
CA ARG A 218 -6.24 19.64 10.16
C ARG A 218 -4.86 19.00 10.22
N ASN A 219 -3.82 19.68 9.77
CA ASN A 219 -2.45 19.17 9.74
C ASN A 219 -1.84 19.07 11.17
N PRO A 220 -0.63 18.52 11.33
CA PRO A 220 0.04 18.39 12.64
C PRO A 220 0.22 19.73 13.37
N GLU A 221 0.35 20.83 12.62
CA GLU A 221 0.45 22.20 13.16
C GLU A 221 -0.91 22.78 13.58
N GLY A 222 -1.99 22.01 13.49
CA GLY A 222 -3.33 22.43 13.87
C GLY A 222 -4.04 23.30 12.83
N ILE A 223 -3.50 23.43 11.61
CA ILE A 223 -4.04 24.28 10.54
C ILE A 223 -4.95 23.45 9.64
N ILE A 224 -6.14 23.98 9.33
CA ILE A 224 -7.03 23.34 8.35
C ILE A 224 -6.54 23.64 6.94
N VAL A 225 -6.13 22.59 6.23
CA VAL A 225 -5.55 22.62 4.89
C VAL A 225 -6.36 21.79 3.90
N TRP A 226 -6.21 22.09 2.62
CA TRP A 226 -6.79 21.26 1.56
C TRP A 226 -6.06 19.92 1.45
N ASN A 227 -6.83 18.85 1.28
CA ASN A 227 -6.30 17.49 1.08
C ASN A 227 -6.43 17.01 -0.38
N PHE A 228 -6.60 17.94 -1.33
CA PHE A 228 -6.73 17.60 -2.75
C PHE A 228 -6.40 18.78 -3.67
N GLY A 229 -6.22 18.46 -4.96
CA GLY A 229 -6.14 19.44 -6.03
C GLY A 229 -4.89 20.31 -5.98
N LYS A 230 -4.86 21.37 -6.79
CA LYS A 230 -3.70 22.26 -6.93
C LYS A 230 -3.33 23.05 -5.66
N HIS A 231 -4.24 23.12 -4.68
CA HIS A 231 -4.01 23.77 -3.38
C HIS A 231 -3.71 22.78 -2.25
N PHE A 232 -3.39 21.52 -2.56
CA PHE A 232 -3.04 20.49 -1.57
C PHE A 232 -2.02 21.03 -0.55
N GLY A 233 -2.28 20.79 0.74
CA GLY A 233 -1.46 21.22 1.87
C GLY A 233 -1.58 22.71 2.21
N GLN A 234 -2.26 23.53 1.40
CA GLN A 234 -2.40 24.96 1.67
C GLN A 234 -3.56 25.26 2.64
N PRO A 235 -3.43 26.28 3.52
CA PRO A 235 -4.50 26.66 4.45
C PRO A 235 -5.77 27.06 3.70
N VAL A 236 -6.91 26.50 4.11
CA VAL A 236 -8.21 26.79 3.48
C VAL A 236 -8.54 28.28 3.59
N THR A 237 -8.21 28.90 4.74
CA THR A 237 -8.42 30.32 5.01
C THR A 237 -7.60 31.27 4.13
N GLN A 238 -6.56 30.77 3.46
CA GLN A 238 -5.70 31.55 2.55
C GLN A 238 -6.06 31.34 1.07
N SER A 239 -7.13 30.60 0.78
CA SER A 239 -7.56 30.34 -0.59
C SER A 239 -8.04 31.61 -1.28
N ASP A 240 -7.78 31.73 -2.57
CA ASP A 240 -8.33 32.83 -3.37
C ASP A 240 -9.86 32.68 -3.54
N PRO A 241 -10.60 33.81 -3.69
CA PRO A 241 -12.06 33.77 -3.87
C PRO A 241 -12.51 32.95 -5.08
N GLY A 242 -11.69 32.87 -6.14
CA GLY A 242 -12.00 32.10 -7.34
C GLY A 242 -12.04 30.60 -7.05
N TYR A 243 -11.07 30.09 -6.29
CA TYR A 243 -11.02 28.70 -5.87
C TYR A 243 -12.19 28.33 -4.95
N ILE A 244 -12.51 29.20 -3.98
CA ILE A 244 -13.68 29.00 -3.11
C ILE A 244 -14.97 28.98 -3.94
N ASN A 245 -15.18 29.95 -4.82
CA ASN A 245 -16.38 30.02 -5.67
C ASN A 245 -16.49 28.80 -6.58
N TRP A 246 -15.37 28.28 -7.10
CA TRP A 246 -15.35 27.06 -7.89
C TRP A 246 -15.84 25.85 -7.07
N ILE A 247 -15.34 25.65 -5.85
CA ILE A 247 -15.80 24.57 -4.96
C ILE A 247 -17.30 24.72 -4.67
N MET A 248 -17.75 25.95 -4.37
CA MET A 248 -19.15 26.21 -4.05
C MET A 248 -20.09 25.99 -5.25
N GLY A 249 -19.63 26.28 -6.47
CA GLY A 249 -20.39 26.18 -7.72
C GLY A 249 -20.32 24.82 -8.43
N LYS A 250 -19.38 23.94 -8.07
CA LYS A 250 -19.23 22.60 -8.68
C LYS A 250 -19.92 21.51 -7.87
N ASP A 251 -19.88 20.29 -8.40
CA ASP A 251 -20.50 19.10 -7.82
C ASP A 251 -19.64 18.51 -6.68
N PHE A 252 -19.49 19.30 -5.62
CA PHE A 252 -18.94 18.86 -4.34
C PHE A 252 -20.06 18.53 -3.36
N ALA A 253 -19.79 17.59 -2.46
CA ALA A 253 -20.71 17.25 -1.37
C ALA A 253 -21.11 18.50 -0.58
N GLN A 254 -22.39 18.60 -0.22
CA GLN A 254 -22.90 19.75 0.54
C GLN A 254 -22.19 19.89 1.89
N THR A 255 -21.79 18.77 2.51
CA THR A 255 -20.99 18.75 3.74
C THR A 255 -19.63 19.42 3.54
N THR A 256 -18.91 19.12 2.45
CA THR A 256 -17.67 19.81 2.08
C THR A 256 -17.91 21.32 1.94
N LYS A 257 -18.94 21.73 1.19
CA LYS A 257 -19.28 23.15 1.01
C LYS A 257 -19.61 23.86 2.32
N LEU A 258 -20.36 23.22 3.21
CA LEU A 258 -20.67 23.74 4.54
C LEU A 258 -19.44 23.86 5.42
N THR A 259 -18.54 22.87 5.39
CA THR A 259 -17.28 22.92 6.11
C THR A 259 -16.40 24.06 5.60
N VAL A 260 -16.30 24.27 4.29
CA VAL A 260 -15.58 25.42 3.71
C VAL A 260 -16.11 26.73 4.27
N ARG A 261 -17.44 26.93 4.27
CA ARG A 261 -18.05 28.13 4.86
C ARG A 261 -17.67 28.29 6.34
N LYS A 262 -17.82 27.24 7.14
CA LYS A 262 -17.46 27.26 8.57
C LYS A 262 -15.99 27.63 8.80
N VAL A 263 -15.07 27.14 7.97
CA VAL A 263 -13.65 27.48 8.07
C VAL A 263 -13.40 28.94 7.67
N MET A 264 -14.00 29.43 6.59
CA MET A 264 -13.88 30.83 6.14
C MET A 264 -14.47 31.81 7.15
N ASP A 265 -15.57 31.44 7.80
CA ASP A 265 -16.23 32.21 8.87
C ASP A 265 -15.52 32.07 10.23
N ARG A 266 -14.38 31.36 10.30
CA ARG A 266 -13.59 31.09 11.51
C ARG A 266 -14.37 30.40 12.64
N LEU A 267 -15.34 29.56 12.27
CA LEU A 267 -16.15 28.77 13.20
C LEU A 267 -15.52 27.42 13.56
N LEU A 268 -14.40 27.05 12.92
CA LEU A 268 -13.69 25.78 13.11
C LEU A 268 -12.20 25.97 13.42
N VAL A 269 -11.78 27.13 13.95
CA VAL A 269 -10.37 27.41 14.29
C VAL A 269 -9.86 26.41 15.33
#